data_AF-A0A6N8IL63-F1
#
_entry.id   AF-A0A6N8IL63-F1
#
_cell.length_a   1.000
_cell.length_b   1.000
_cell.length_c   1.000
_cell.angle_alpha   90.00
_cell.angle_beta   90.00
_cell.angle_gamma   90.00
#
_symmetry.space_group_name_H-M   'P 1'
#
loop_
_entity.id
_entity.type
_entity.pdbx_description
1 polymer ?
#
loop_
_entity_poly.entity_id
_entity_poly.type
_entity_poly.pdbx_seq_one_letter_code
_entity_poly.pdbx_strand_id
1 'polypeptide(L)'
;MRNVKAGIASAVCAVCLLAAVAAGAGCAPKAHEGSLAKDASITVDFTWSADANCATCHATEDGSLEGMPCYGALSAAGGNTCSVCHADEAGLEKAHEGATPDRAKERATRLRDTAIDEQACFACHGSYEELAAKTADSAVLTDAKGTVVNPHARPVGEGHAGQTCADCHALHSGEPVQDTAPEFCISCHHTNDYQCHTCHQ
;
A
#
# COMPACT_ATOMS: atom_id res chain seq x y z
N MET A 1 57.38 11.62 2.40
CA MET A 1 58.19 12.20 3.49
C MET A 1 57.23 12.42 4.65
N ARG A 2 57.25 11.57 5.69
CA ARG A 2 57.91 11.82 7.00
C ARG A 2 57.50 13.20 7.57
N ASN A 3 56.99 13.39 8.78
CA ASN A 3 56.96 12.55 9.97
C ASN A 3 56.27 13.34 11.12
N VAL A 4 55.55 12.65 12.02
CA VAL A 4 55.68 12.70 13.52
C VAL A 4 55.14 13.97 14.24
N LYS A 5 54.34 13.91 15.32
CA LYS A 5 54.52 13.33 16.70
C LYS A 5 53.16 13.43 17.42
N ALA A 6 52.53 12.39 17.98
CA ALA A 6 52.76 11.74 19.28
C ALA A 6 52.80 12.69 20.51
N GLY A 7 51.84 12.49 21.43
CA GLY A 7 51.85 13.03 22.80
C GLY A 7 50.87 12.27 23.70
N ILE A 8 51.40 11.48 24.63
CA ILE A 8 50.71 10.68 25.66
C ILE A 8 50.99 11.33 27.03
N ALA A 9 49.99 11.39 27.92
CA ALA A 9 50.11 11.35 29.40
C ALA A 9 48.70 11.16 29.99
N SER A 10 48.31 10.05 30.65
CA SER A 10 48.65 9.60 32.02
C SER A 10 48.43 10.72 33.07
N ALA A 11 47.74 10.57 34.21
CA ALA A 11 47.42 9.40 35.01
C ALA A 11 46.47 9.79 36.19
N VAL A 12 45.69 8.80 36.68
CA VAL A 12 45.46 8.46 38.11
C VAL A 12 44.65 9.42 39.02
N CYS A 13 43.52 8.93 39.56
CA CYS A 13 43.42 8.65 41.00
C CYS A 13 42.27 7.66 41.31
N ALA A 14 42.65 6.53 41.91
CA ALA A 14 41.78 5.50 42.46
C ALA A 14 41.48 5.79 43.96
N VAL A 15 40.78 4.84 44.61
CA VAL A 15 40.56 4.63 46.08
C VAL A 15 39.20 5.12 46.58
N CYS A 16 38.38 4.37 47.33
CA CYS A 16 38.33 2.95 47.71
C CYS A 16 36.94 2.64 48.31
N LEU A 17 36.50 1.40 48.06
CA LEU A 17 35.83 0.44 48.96
C LEU A 17 35.26 0.91 50.31
N LEU A 18 34.04 0.47 50.61
CA LEU A 18 33.76 -0.35 51.80
C LEU A 18 32.48 -1.17 51.61
N ALA A 19 32.61 -2.47 51.89
CA ALA A 19 31.59 -3.51 51.87
C ALA A 19 31.19 -3.89 53.31
N ALA A 20 29.98 -4.43 53.48
CA ALA A 20 29.56 -5.49 54.44
C ALA A 20 28.03 -5.35 54.68
N VAL A 21 27.16 -6.14 54.05
CA VAL A 21 26.67 -7.48 54.46
C VAL A 21 26.07 -7.52 55.87
N ALA A 22 24.73 -7.66 55.93
CA ALA A 22 24.04 -8.32 57.04
C ALA A 22 22.84 -9.11 56.47
N ALA A 23 22.80 -10.40 56.82
CA ALA A 23 21.84 -11.40 56.38
C ALA A 23 20.54 -11.36 57.20
N GLY A 24 19.44 -11.83 56.60
CA GLY A 24 18.26 -12.26 57.36
C GLY A 24 16.95 -12.29 56.56
N ALA A 25 16.31 -13.47 56.55
CA ALA A 25 14.96 -13.77 56.07
C ALA A 25 14.74 -13.85 54.54
N GLY A 26 15.01 -15.03 53.99
CA GLY A 26 14.44 -15.45 52.71
C GLY A 26 12.93 -15.63 52.83
N CYS A 27 12.18 -14.87 52.02
CA CYS A 27 10.87 -15.26 51.53
C CYS A 27 11.05 -15.61 50.05
N ALA A 28 11.14 -16.91 49.76
CA ALA A 28 10.95 -17.40 48.41
C ALA A 28 9.50 -17.06 47.98
N PRO A 29 9.26 -16.44 46.82
CA PRO A 29 7.91 -16.38 46.30
C PRO A 29 7.47 -17.82 46.03
N LYS A 30 6.43 -18.27 46.74
CA LYS A 30 5.77 -19.52 46.39
C LYS A 30 5.21 -19.33 44.99
N ALA A 31 5.69 -20.14 44.05
CA ALA A 31 5.05 -20.35 42.77
C ALA A 31 3.59 -20.77 43.07
N HIS A 32 2.67 -19.85 42.83
CA HIS A 32 1.27 -20.20 42.64
C HIS A 32 1.24 -20.91 41.29
N GLU A 33 1.24 -22.25 41.31
CA GLU A 33 0.85 -23.06 40.16
C GLU A 33 -0.64 -22.84 39.90
N GLY A 34 -0.92 -21.69 39.32
CA GLY A 34 -2.20 -21.39 38.69
C GLY A 34 -2.07 -21.92 37.29
N SER A 35 -2.89 -22.92 36.99
CA SER A 35 -3.15 -23.39 35.64
C SER A 35 -3.02 -22.23 34.65
N LEU A 36 -2.10 -22.36 33.69
CA LEU A 36 -1.97 -21.45 32.56
C LEU A 36 -3.37 -21.26 32.00
N ALA A 37 -3.99 -20.13 32.34
CA ALA A 37 -5.15 -19.66 31.62
C ALA A 37 -4.67 -19.53 30.20
N LYS A 38 -5.11 -20.49 29.37
CA LYS A 38 -5.02 -20.46 27.92
C LYS A 38 -5.32 -19.02 27.52
N ASP A 39 -4.36 -18.35 26.88
CA ASP A 39 -4.45 -16.96 26.44
C ASP A 39 -5.90 -16.62 26.15
N ALA A 40 -6.55 -15.91 27.08
CA ALA A 40 -7.81 -15.29 26.80
C ALA A 40 -7.40 -14.11 25.91
N SER A 41 -7.24 -14.36 24.61
CA SER A 41 -7.16 -13.29 23.64
C SER A 41 -8.44 -12.48 23.85
N ILE A 42 -8.28 -11.31 24.45
CA ILE A 42 -9.35 -10.33 24.46
C ILE A 42 -9.44 -9.91 23.00
N THR A 43 -10.33 -10.55 22.25
CA THR A 43 -10.68 -10.12 20.91
C THR A 43 -11.39 -8.80 21.10
N VAL A 44 -10.64 -7.70 20.92
CA VAL A 44 -11.24 -6.38 20.78
C VAL A 44 -11.78 -6.34 19.36
N ASP A 45 -13.10 -6.26 19.25
CA ASP A 45 -13.75 -6.02 17.97
C ASP A 45 -13.23 -4.71 17.38
N PHE A 46 -12.77 -4.75 16.14
CA PHE A 46 -12.36 -3.53 15.45
C PHE A 46 -13.61 -2.74 15.08
N THR A 47 -13.64 -1.47 15.47
CA THR A 47 -14.64 -0.52 14.97
C THR A 47 -13.99 0.33 13.90
N TRP A 48 -14.58 0.33 12.70
CA TRP A 48 -14.09 1.14 11.60
C TRP A 48 -14.20 2.64 11.90
N SER A 49 -13.22 3.40 11.43
CA SER A 49 -13.27 4.86 11.34
C SER A 49 -12.36 5.33 10.21
N ALA A 50 -12.65 6.50 9.62
CA ALA A 50 -11.81 7.09 8.57
C ALA A 50 -10.37 7.39 9.03
N ASP A 51 -10.18 7.59 10.34
CA ASP A 51 -8.86 7.86 10.96
C ASP A 51 -8.15 6.58 11.45
N ALA A 52 -8.71 5.39 11.20
CA ALA A 52 -8.13 4.14 11.65
C ALA A 52 -6.76 3.89 10.99
N ASN A 53 -5.81 3.37 11.78
CA ASN A 53 -4.52 2.93 11.23
C ASN A 53 -4.70 1.66 10.39
N CYS A 54 -4.86 1.85 9.08
CA CYS A 54 -5.10 0.81 8.08
C CYS A 54 -4.02 -0.29 8.09
N ALA A 55 -2.76 0.10 8.33
CA ALA A 55 -1.59 -0.78 8.34
C ALA A 55 -1.68 -1.92 9.36
N THR A 56 -2.52 -1.76 10.40
CA THR A 56 -2.76 -2.78 11.43
C THR A 56 -3.29 -4.09 10.81
N CYS A 57 -4.10 -3.99 9.75
CA CYS A 57 -4.72 -5.12 9.08
C CYS A 57 -4.26 -5.27 7.62
N HIS A 58 -3.98 -4.16 6.93
CA HIS A 58 -3.59 -4.09 5.51
C HIS A 58 -2.07 -3.95 5.33
N ALA A 59 -1.30 -4.86 5.95
CA ALA A 59 0.16 -4.81 5.92
C ALA A 59 0.76 -4.98 4.51
N THR A 60 0.03 -5.61 3.57
CA THR A 60 0.48 -5.77 2.19
C THR A 60 0.41 -4.44 1.43
N GLU A 61 -0.71 -3.74 1.51
CA GLU A 61 -0.88 -2.43 0.88
C GLU A 61 0.03 -1.38 1.55
N ASP A 62 0.13 -1.39 2.87
CA ASP A 62 1.04 -0.50 3.60
C ASP A 62 2.51 -0.78 3.25
N GLY A 63 2.91 -2.07 3.25
CA GLY A 63 4.25 -2.48 2.84
C GLY A 63 4.57 -2.15 1.38
N SER A 64 3.57 -2.04 0.50
CA SER A 64 3.79 -1.59 -0.89
C SER A 64 4.25 -0.14 -0.99
N LEU A 65 4.03 0.66 0.06
CA LEU A 65 4.51 2.05 0.16
C LEU A 65 6.01 2.09 0.50
N GLU A 66 6.56 0.99 1.02
CA GLU A 66 7.94 0.85 1.42
C GLU A 66 8.74 0.07 0.34
N GLY A 67 9.56 0.78 -0.44
CA GLY A 67 10.53 0.15 -1.35
C GLY A 67 10.39 0.56 -2.81
N MET A 68 9.74 -0.27 -3.63
CA MET A 68 9.63 -0.05 -5.08
C MET A 68 8.58 1.04 -5.36
N PRO A 69 8.87 2.04 -6.23
CA PRO A 69 7.93 3.13 -6.46
C PRO A 69 6.67 2.61 -7.18
N CYS A 70 5.63 2.29 -6.40
CA CYS A 70 4.28 2.13 -6.91
C CYS A 70 3.55 3.49 -6.90
N TYR A 71 2.43 3.60 -7.61
CA TYR A 71 1.67 4.86 -7.63
C TYR A 71 1.14 5.24 -6.24
N GLY A 72 0.80 4.26 -5.40
CA GLY A 72 0.44 4.45 -4.00
C GLY A 72 1.58 5.06 -3.19
N ALA A 73 2.80 4.56 -3.34
CA ALA A 73 3.99 5.09 -2.68
C ALA A 73 4.28 6.54 -3.11
N LEU A 74 4.13 6.84 -4.41
CA LEU A 74 4.29 8.20 -4.93
C LEU A 74 3.23 9.16 -4.36
N SER A 75 1.97 8.70 -4.25
CA SER A 75 0.89 9.47 -3.64
C SER A 75 1.14 9.73 -2.16
N ALA A 76 1.55 8.70 -1.41
CA ALA A 76 1.88 8.81 0.02
C ALA A 76 3.07 9.75 0.27
N ALA A 77 4.10 9.72 -0.59
CA ALA A 77 5.21 10.67 -0.54
C ALA A 77 4.76 12.13 -0.77
N GLY A 78 3.64 12.34 -1.47
CA GLY A 78 2.97 13.63 -1.61
C GLY A 78 2.13 14.06 -0.40
N GLY A 79 2.07 13.23 0.65
CA GLY A 79 1.32 13.50 1.89
C GLY A 79 -0.12 12.98 1.88
N ASN A 80 -0.52 12.22 0.87
CA ASN A 80 -1.86 11.64 0.81
C ASN A 80 -1.98 10.40 1.71
N THR A 81 -3.14 10.21 2.32
CA THR A 81 -3.49 9.05 3.15
C THR A 81 -4.34 8.04 2.36
N CYS A 82 -4.55 6.85 2.92
CA CYS A 82 -5.35 5.78 2.29
C CYS A 82 -6.75 6.27 1.87
N SER A 83 -7.39 7.09 2.71
CA SER A 83 -8.73 7.65 2.51
C SER A 83 -8.84 8.63 1.34
N VAL A 84 -7.72 9.16 0.83
CA VAL A 84 -7.74 10.02 -0.37
C VAL A 84 -8.23 9.25 -1.59
N CYS A 85 -7.83 7.98 -1.73
CA CYS A 85 -8.28 7.11 -2.82
C CYS A 85 -9.44 6.22 -2.38
N HIS A 86 -9.42 5.72 -1.14
CA HIS A 86 -10.47 4.90 -0.56
C HIS A 86 -11.50 5.77 0.16
N ALA A 87 -12.24 6.57 -0.61
CA ALA A 87 -13.13 7.61 -0.08
C ALA A 87 -14.57 7.15 0.20
N ASP A 88 -14.95 5.93 -0.21
CA ASP A 88 -16.30 5.37 0.05
C ASP A 88 -16.44 4.93 1.51
N GLU A 89 -16.66 5.89 2.41
CA GLU A 89 -16.79 5.64 3.85
C GLU A 89 -17.89 4.64 4.19
N ALA A 90 -19.05 4.74 3.55
CA ALA A 90 -20.18 3.85 3.83
C ALA A 90 -19.90 2.41 3.36
N GLY A 91 -19.29 2.26 2.18
CA GLY A 91 -18.84 0.96 1.70
C GLY A 91 -17.74 0.36 2.57
N LEU A 92 -16.79 1.19 3.03
CA LEU A 92 -15.73 0.76 3.93
C LEU A 92 -16.28 0.35 5.29
N GLU A 93 -17.19 1.11 5.89
CA GLU A 93 -17.84 0.74 7.15
C GLU A 93 -18.46 -0.66 7.06
N LYS A 94 -19.22 -0.90 5.99
CA LYS A 94 -19.83 -2.20 5.70
C LYS A 94 -18.78 -3.31 5.49
N ALA A 95 -17.72 -3.04 4.73
CA ALA A 95 -16.66 -4.01 4.46
C ALA A 95 -15.89 -4.42 5.73
N HIS A 96 -15.87 -3.55 6.75
CA HIS A 96 -15.20 -3.78 8.02
C HIS A 96 -16.14 -4.30 9.13
N GLU A 97 -17.42 -4.56 8.84
CA GLU A 97 -18.34 -5.16 9.80
C GLU A 97 -17.81 -6.53 10.30
N GLY A 98 -17.60 -6.63 11.62
CA GLY A 98 -17.07 -7.85 12.24
C GLY A 98 -15.61 -8.15 11.89
N ALA A 99 -14.86 -7.16 11.40
CA ALA A 99 -13.43 -7.29 11.21
C ALA A 99 -12.73 -7.48 12.57
N THR A 100 -11.76 -8.38 12.60
CA THR A 100 -10.89 -8.60 13.76
C THR A 100 -9.45 -8.73 13.31
N PRO A 101 -8.46 -8.28 14.11
CA PRO A 101 -7.04 -8.40 13.76
C PRO A 101 -6.62 -9.85 13.45
N ASP A 102 -7.15 -10.83 14.20
CA ASP A 102 -6.82 -12.25 14.01
C ASP A 102 -7.24 -12.79 12.64
N ARG A 103 -8.29 -12.23 12.03
CA ARG A 103 -8.77 -12.61 10.69
C ARG A 103 -8.28 -11.71 9.57
N ALA A 104 -7.52 -10.66 9.89
CA ALA A 104 -7.04 -9.68 8.91
C ALA A 104 -6.28 -10.36 7.77
N LYS A 105 -5.37 -11.30 8.06
CA LYS A 105 -4.58 -11.99 7.02
C LYS A 105 -5.42 -12.75 5.99
N GLU A 106 -6.63 -13.16 6.35
CA GLU A 106 -7.54 -13.89 5.46
C GLU A 106 -8.56 -12.97 4.76
N ARG A 107 -8.84 -11.80 5.34
CA ARG A 107 -9.96 -10.92 4.94
C ARG A 107 -9.54 -9.56 4.42
N ALA A 108 -8.44 -9.00 4.93
CA ALA A 108 -7.83 -7.75 4.46
C ALA A 108 -7.07 -8.03 3.15
N THR A 109 -7.85 -8.28 2.11
CA THR A 109 -7.36 -8.51 0.74
C THR A 109 -7.75 -7.33 -0.14
N ARG A 110 -7.40 -7.41 -1.44
CA ARG A 110 -7.78 -6.40 -2.43
C ARG A 110 -9.26 -6.02 -2.31
N LEU A 111 -9.53 -4.72 -2.49
CA LEU A 111 -10.86 -4.13 -2.55
C LEU A 111 -11.78 -4.92 -3.50
N ARG A 112 -12.90 -5.41 -2.98
CA ARG A 112 -13.92 -6.17 -3.74
C ARG A 112 -15.32 -5.61 -3.56
N ASP A 113 -15.64 -5.19 -2.34
CA ASP A 113 -16.97 -4.73 -1.95
C ASP A 113 -17.17 -3.23 -2.15
N THR A 114 -16.09 -2.50 -2.44
CA THR A 114 -16.10 -1.08 -2.81
C THR A 114 -15.18 -0.84 -4.01
N ALA A 115 -15.21 0.38 -4.56
CA ALA A 115 -14.36 0.79 -5.66
C ALA A 115 -13.72 2.15 -5.35
N ILE A 116 -12.61 2.44 -6.04
CA ILE A 116 -12.08 3.80 -6.11
C ILE A 116 -12.96 4.54 -7.12
N ASP A 117 -13.73 5.50 -6.63
CA ASP A 117 -14.51 6.39 -7.47
C ASP A 117 -13.56 7.25 -8.34
N GLU A 118 -13.88 7.41 -9.62
CA GLU A 118 -12.98 8.11 -10.57
C GLU A 118 -12.72 9.56 -10.15
N GLN A 119 -13.63 10.17 -9.41
CA GLN A 119 -13.50 11.54 -8.93
C GLN A 119 -12.39 11.65 -7.89
N ALA A 120 -12.06 10.57 -7.16
CA ALA A 120 -10.88 10.54 -6.29
C ALA A 120 -9.59 10.70 -7.11
N CYS A 121 -9.53 10.13 -8.31
CA CYS A 121 -8.42 10.34 -9.23
C CYS A 121 -8.43 11.76 -9.81
N PHE A 122 -9.60 12.23 -10.28
CA PHE A 122 -9.72 13.54 -10.93
C PHE A 122 -9.41 14.71 -10.01
N ALA A 123 -9.60 14.56 -8.69
CA ALA A 123 -9.27 15.58 -7.70
C ALA A 123 -7.81 16.06 -7.78
N CYS A 124 -6.88 15.20 -8.22
CA CYS A 124 -5.48 15.56 -8.41
C CYS A 124 -5.03 15.51 -9.89
N HIS A 125 -5.60 14.60 -10.68
CA HIS A 125 -5.13 14.34 -12.04
C HIS A 125 -5.83 15.18 -13.13
N GLY A 126 -7.02 15.72 -12.81
CA GLY A 126 -7.90 16.41 -13.75
C GLY A 126 -8.84 15.46 -14.48
N SER A 127 -9.69 16.03 -15.33
CA SER A 127 -10.68 15.31 -16.14
C SER A 127 -10.04 14.43 -17.22
N TYR A 128 -10.84 13.54 -17.82
CA TYR A 128 -10.42 12.77 -18.99
C TYR A 128 -9.96 13.64 -20.16
N GLU A 129 -10.57 14.80 -20.40
CA GLU A 129 -10.15 15.72 -21.47
C GLU A 129 -8.73 16.25 -21.21
N GLU A 130 -8.45 16.67 -19.99
CA GLU A 130 -7.13 17.15 -19.60
C GLU A 130 -6.08 16.04 -19.63
N LEU A 131 -6.45 14.84 -19.19
CA LEU A 131 -5.58 13.66 -19.26
C LEU A 131 -5.29 13.27 -20.70
N ALA A 132 -6.31 13.24 -21.56
CA ALA A 132 -6.17 12.98 -22.99
C ALA A 132 -5.20 13.97 -23.64
N ALA A 133 -5.32 15.26 -23.32
CA ALA A 133 -4.39 16.28 -23.81
C ALA A 133 -2.96 16.06 -23.30
N LYS A 134 -2.78 15.75 -22.01
CA LYS A 134 -1.46 15.47 -21.40
C LYS A 134 -0.79 14.22 -21.96
N THR A 135 -1.58 13.24 -22.41
CA THR A 135 -1.07 11.96 -22.95
C THR A 135 -1.19 11.84 -24.46
N ALA A 136 -1.45 12.93 -25.17
CA ALA A 136 -1.67 12.92 -26.62
C ALA A 136 -0.48 12.33 -27.42
N ASP A 137 0.75 12.54 -26.94
CA ASP A 137 1.97 12.07 -27.59
C ASP A 137 2.46 10.70 -27.06
N SER A 138 1.70 10.04 -26.19
CA SER A 138 2.07 8.73 -25.65
C SER A 138 1.90 7.63 -26.69
N ALA A 139 2.96 6.87 -26.94
CA ALA A 139 2.95 5.71 -27.83
C ALA A 139 2.95 4.36 -27.07
N VAL A 140 2.70 4.37 -25.75
CA VAL A 140 2.72 3.15 -24.91
C VAL A 140 1.77 2.08 -25.44
N LEU A 141 0.56 2.48 -25.84
CA LEU A 141 -0.41 1.58 -26.44
C LEU A 141 -0.32 1.65 -27.97
N THR A 142 0.65 0.93 -28.51
CA THR A 142 0.79 0.69 -29.95
C THR A 142 0.52 -0.77 -30.26
N ASP A 143 -0.46 -1.02 -31.13
CA ASP A 143 -0.85 -2.38 -31.51
C ASP A 143 0.13 -3.03 -32.53
N ALA A 144 -0.11 -4.28 -32.89
CA ALA A 144 0.74 -5.02 -33.84
C ALA A 144 0.73 -4.45 -35.27
N LYS A 145 -0.24 -3.59 -35.61
CA LYS A 145 -0.37 -2.90 -36.90
C LYS A 145 0.19 -1.48 -36.88
N GLY A 146 0.67 -1.01 -35.74
CA GLY A 146 1.18 0.34 -35.55
C GLY A 146 0.09 1.37 -35.23
N THR A 147 -1.13 0.95 -34.92
CA THR A 147 -2.18 1.84 -34.40
C THR A 147 -1.80 2.28 -33.00
N VAL A 148 -1.66 3.59 -32.80
CA VAL A 148 -1.49 4.18 -31.48
C VAL A 148 -2.84 4.63 -30.96
N VAL A 149 -3.19 4.26 -29.73
CA VAL A 149 -4.42 4.70 -29.06
C VAL A 149 -4.10 5.43 -27.76
N ASN A 150 -4.90 6.46 -27.45
CA ASN A 150 -4.86 7.14 -26.17
C ASN A 150 -6.06 6.69 -25.33
N PRO A 151 -5.86 5.90 -24.26
CA PRO A 151 -6.97 5.35 -23.48
C PRO A 151 -7.68 6.43 -22.64
N HIS A 152 -7.09 7.61 -22.48
CA HIS A 152 -7.75 8.75 -21.84
C HIS A 152 -8.62 9.54 -22.82
N ALA A 153 -8.38 9.44 -24.13
CA ALA A 153 -9.19 10.04 -25.19
C ALA A 153 -10.27 9.08 -25.69
N ARG A 154 -10.80 8.23 -24.79
CA ARG A 154 -11.57 7.04 -25.16
C ARG A 154 -12.82 7.41 -25.99
N PRO A 155 -13.08 6.71 -27.10
CA PRO A 155 -14.29 6.90 -27.87
C PRO A 155 -15.53 6.63 -27.02
N VAL A 156 -16.52 7.51 -27.12
CA VAL A 156 -17.84 7.30 -26.52
C VAL A 156 -18.55 6.20 -27.30
N GLY A 157 -18.89 5.08 -26.65
CA GLY A 157 -19.53 3.94 -27.31
C GLY A 157 -19.52 2.65 -26.48
N GLU A 158 -20.03 1.58 -27.08
CA GLU A 158 -20.14 0.26 -26.46
C GLU A 158 -18.77 -0.43 -26.34
N GLY A 159 -18.60 -1.25 -25.30
CA GLY A 159 -17.41 -2.11 -25.11
C GLY A 159 -16.34 -1.58 -24.17
N HIS A 160 -16.33 -0.26 -23.90
CA HIS A 160 -15.37 0.32 -22.96
C HIS A 160 -15.99 0.82 -21.64
N ALA A 161 -17.32 0.82 -21.52
CA ALA A 161 -17.99 1.24 -20.30
C ALA A 161 -17.57 0.37 -19.09
N GLY A 162 -17.37 1.00 -17.93
CA GLY A 162 -17.04 0.31 -16.68
C GLY A 162 -15.55 0.04 -16.44
N GLN A 163 -14.67 0.41 -17.37
CA GLN A 163 -13.22 0.45 -17.14
C GLN A 163 -12.85 1.62 -16.24
N THR A 164 -11.98 1.34 -15.28
CA THR A 164 -11.51 2.27 -14.25
C THR A 164 -10.02 2.55 -14.43
N CYS A 165 -9.51 3.58 -13.78
CA CYS A 165 -8.08 3.90 -13.77
C CYS A 165 -7.23 2.71 -13.29
N ALA A 166 -7.73 1.94 -12.31
CA ALA A 166 -7.03 0.84 -11.67
C ALA A 166 -6.96 -0.44 -12.53
N ASP A 167 -7.67 -0.51 -13.66
CA ASP A 167 -7.56 -1.62 -14.61
C ASP A 167 -6.25 -1.57 -15.40
N CYS A 168 -5.75 -0.36 -15.67
CA CYS A 168 -4.48 -0.15 -16.36
C CYS A 168 -3.36 0.31 -15.40
N HIS A 169 -3.68 1.07 -14.35
CA HIS A 169 -2.68 1.60 -13.41
C HIS A 169 -2.61 0.75 -12.14
N ALA A 170 -1.54 -0.02 -11.99
CA ALA A 170 -1.34 -0.84 -10.79
C ALA A 170 -0.92 0.01 -9.58
N LEU A 171 -1.88 0.33 -8.71
CA LEU A 171 -1.70 1.33 -7.66
C LEU A 171 -0.76 0.89 -6.53
N HIS A 172 -0.85 -0.37 -6.11
CA HIS A 172 -0.06 -0.94 -5.01
C HIS A 172 0.96 -2.00 -5.48
N SER A 173 1.29 -2.02 -6.78
CA SER A 173 2.38 -2.84 -7.30
C SER A 173 3.40 -1.94 -8.00
N GLY A 174 4.65 -2.39 -8.10
CA GLY A 174 5.67 -1.72 -8.88
C GLY A 174 5.62 -2.05 -10.37
N GLU A 175 4.55 -2.72 -10.83
CA GLU A 175 4.40 -3.03 -12.25
C GLU A 175 4.17 -1.73 -13.03
N PRO A 176 4.99 -1.46 -14.05
CA PRO A 176 4.88 -0.23 -14.80
C PRO A 176 3.64 -0.24 -15.70
N VAL A 177 3.02 0.92 -15.91
CA VAL A 177 1.86 1.07 -16.82
C VAL A 177 2.17 0.62 -18.25
N GLN A 178 3.44 0.65 -18.64
CA GLN A 178 3.94 0.17 -19.92
C GLN A 178 3.73 -1.34 -20.12
N ASP A 179 3.56 -2.10 -19.04
CA ASP A 179 3.29 -3.54 -19.09
C ASP A 179 1.80 -3.81 -18.81
N THR A 180 1.24 -3.21 -17.75
CA THR A 180 -0.13 -3.49 -17.31
C THR A 180 -1.20 -2.95 -18.26
N ALA A 181 -0.99 -1.79 -18.91
CA ALA A 181 -1.97 -1.25 -19.82
C ALA A 181 -2.09 -2.06 -21.13
N PRO A 182 -1.00 -2.46 -21.81
CA PRO A 182 -1.10 -3.40 -22.94
C PRO A 182 -1.75 -4.73 -22.57
N GLU A 183 -1.40 -5.30 -21.39
CA GLU A 183 -2.02 -6.54 -20.89
C GLU A 183 -3.53 -6.41 -20.73
N PHE A 184 -4.00 -5.29 -20.20
CA PHE A 184 -5.42 -5.00 -20.10
C PHE A 184 -6.06 -4.90 -21.49
N CYS A 185 -5.46 -4.17 -22.43
CA CYS A 185 -5.99 -4.03 -23.79
C CYS A 185 -6.14 -5.39 -24.48
N ILE A 186 -5.15 -6.28 -24.39
CA ILE A 186 -5.21 -7.61 -25.02
C ILE A 186 -6.20 -8.57 -24.36
N SER A 187 -6.73 -8.26 -23.16
CA SER A 187 -7.81 -9.05 -22.56
C SER A 187 -9.09 -9.03 -23.41
N CYS A 188 -9.29 -7.97 -24.20
CA CYS A 188 -10.39 -7.81 -25.16
C CYS A 188 -9.88 -7.79 -26.61
N HIS A 189 -8.74 -7.15 -26.86
CA HIS A 189 -8.06 -7.11 -28.16
C HIS A 189 -6.99 -8.20 -28.25
N HIS A 190 -7.39 -9.46 -28.07
CA HIS A 190 -6.49 -10.61 -27.94
C HIS A 190 -5.57 -10.88 -29.16
N THR A 191 -5.89 -10.31 -30.32
CA THR A 191 -5.04 -10.33 -31.52
C THR A 191 -4.02 -9.19 -31.56
N ASN A 192 -4.00 -8.34 -30.54
CA ASN A 192 -3.27 -7.07 -30.48
C ASN A 192 -3.55 -6.18 -31.70
N ASP A 193 -4.84 -6.02 -32.02
CA ASP A 193 -5.38 -5.12 -33.04
C ASP A 193 -6.43 -4.22 -32.39
N TYR A 194 -6.16 -2.92 -32.32
CA TYR A 194 -7.02 -1.95 -31.64
C TYR A 194 -8.13 -1.41 -32.55
N GLN A 195 -8.19 -1.82 -33.82
CA GLN A 195 -9.25 -1.43 -34.73
C GLN A 195 -10.60 -2.03 -34.30
N CYS A 196 -11.57 -1.16 -33.98
CA CYS A 196 -12.92 -1.55 -33.60
C CYS A 196 -13.66 -2.26 -34.74
N HIS A 197 -14.66 -3.06 -34.41
CA HIS A 197 -15.55 -3.77 -35.36
C HIS A 197 -14.87 -4.70 -36.37
N THR A 198 -13.60 -5.03 -36.14
CA THR A 198 -12.89 -6.07 -36.91
C THR A 198 -13.21 -7.47 -36.41
N CYS A 199 -13.56 -7.62 -35.12
CA CYS A 199 -13.79 -8.91 -34.48
C CYS A 199 -15.10 -9.01 -33.66
N HIS A 200 -15.60 -7.90 -33.08
CA HIS A 200 -16.85 -7.86 -32.29
C HIS A 200 -17.79 -6.77 -32.83
N GLN A 201 -19.08 -7.11 -33.00
CA GLN A 201 -20.14 -6.22 -33.52
C GLN A 201 -21.04 -5.76 -32.40
#